data_AF-X1UXR0-F1
#
_entry.id   AF-X1UXR0-F1
#
_cell.length_a   1.000
_cell.length_b   1.000
_cell.length_c   1.000
_cell.angle_alpha   90.00
_cell.angle_beta   90.00
_cell.angle_gamma   90.00
#
_symmetry.space_group_name_H-M   'P 1'
#
loop_
_entity.id
_entity.type
_entity.pdbx_description
1 polymer ?
#
loop_
_entity_poly.entity_id
_entity_poly.type
_entity_poly.pdbx_seq_one_letter_code
_entity_poly.pdbx_strand_id
1 'polypeptide(L)'
;EVNLPLIITEGYDVIDYFRQVAGHESQRCQYCFRLRLLETAETAHQAGFNAFTTSLLISPHQKHDLLREIGNEISKEKGIDFLYADLRKRYSNSRHMTKGLNLYRP
;
A
#
# COMPACT_ATOMS: atom_id res chain seq x y z
N GLU A 1 -15.79 10.06 -17.00
CA GLU A 1 -15.34 9.91 -15.59
C GLU A 1 -15.59 8.49 -15.14
N VAL A 2 -14.71 7.94 -14.31
CA VAL A 2 -14.95 6.63 -13.68
C VAL A 2 -15.60 6.90 -12.32
N ASN A 3 -16.85 6.49 -12.15
CA ASN A 3 -17.58 6.65 -10.89
C ASN A 3 -17.20 5.50 -9.95
N LEU A 4 -16.05 5.63 -9.28
CA LEU A 4 -15.59 4.67 -8.28
C LEU A 4 -15.91 5.20 -6.87
N PRO A 5 -16.53 4.40 -5.99
CA PRO A 5 -16.73 4.79 -4.60
C PRO A 5 -15.39 4.96 -3.90
N LEU A 6 -15.23 6.07 -3.17
CA LEU A 6 -14.05 6.36 -2.36
C LEU A 6 -14.36 6.10 -0.89
N ILE A 7 -13.61 5.20 -0.27
CA ILE A 7 -13.64 4.94 1.17
C ILE A 7 -12.38 5.57 1.77
N ILE A 8 -12.56 6.43 2.77
CA ILE A 8 -11.47 7.11 3.48
C ILE A 8 -11.52 6.64 4.93
N THR A 9 -10.44 5.99 5.37
CA THR A 9 -10.24 5.72 6.80
C THR A 9 -9.73 6.99 7.47
N GLU A 10 -10.43 7.43 8.51
CA GLU A 10 -10.03 8.58 9.31
C GLU A 10 -8.86 8.24 10.23
N GLY A 11 -7.98 9.23 10.45
CA GLY A 11 -6.82 9.07 11.32
C GLY A 11 -5.57 8.64 10.55
N TYR A 12 -4.56 9.51 10.56
CA TYR A 12 -3.22 9.16 10.13
C TYR A 12 -2.39 8.95 11.39
N ASP A 13 -2.23 7.69 11.81
CA ASP A 13 -1.55 7.37 13.06
C ASP A 13 -0.02 7.53 12.96
N VAL A 14 0.41 8.79 12.90
CA VAL A 14 1.83 9.17 12.95
C VAL A 14 2.47 8.75 14.24
N ILE A 15 1.73 8.82 15.35
CA ILE A 15 2.29 8.61 16.68
C ILE A 15 2.73 7.15 16.79
N ASP A 16 1.86 6.23 16.41
CA ASP A 16 2.19 4.80 16.46
C ASP A 16 3.24 4.41 15.43
N TYR A 17 3.25 5.05 14.25
CA TYR A 17 4.36 4.89 13.31
C TYR A 17 5.70 5.29 13.94
N PHE A 18 5.80 6.47 14.54
CA PHE A 18 7.07 6.94 15.13
C PHE A 18 7.49 6.10 16.33
N ARG A 19 6.55 5.66 17.18
CA ARG A 19 6.83 4.75 18.30
C ARG A 19 7.42 3.42 17.83
N GLN A 20 6.91 2.85 16.76
CA GLN A 20 7.41 1.58 16.21
C GLN A 20 8.77 1.73 15.53
N VAL A 21 9.01 2.86 14.86
CA VAL A 21 10.23 3.10 14.07
C VAL A 21 11.40 3.61 14.90
N ALA A 22 11.17 4.29 16.03
CA ALA A 22 12.24 4.76 16.90
C ALA A 22 13.10 3.58 17.38
N GLY A 23 14.41 3.62 17.09
CA GLY A 23 15.35 2.51 17.35
C GLY A 23 15.38 1.42 16.28
N HIS A 24 14.51 1.49 15.25
CA HIS A 24 14.43 0.56 14.13
C HIS A 24 14.39 1.30 12.77
N GLU A 25 15.10 2.42 12.65
CA GLU A 25 15.00 3.35 11.52
C GLU A 25 15.38 2.70 10.18
N SER A 26 16.32 1.74 10.21
CA SER A 26 16.74 0.95 9.05
C SER A 26 15.64 0.02 8.53
N GLN A 27 14.69 -0.36 9.40
CA GLN A 27 13.56 -1.25 9.12
C GLN A 27 12.24 -0.49 8.97
N ARG A 28 12.25 0.85 8.91
CA ARG A 28 11.03 1.69 8.83
C ARG A 28 10.00 1.25 7.79
N CYS A 29 10.45 0.71 6.65
CA CYS A 29 9.57 0.23 5.59
C CYS A 29 8.70 -0.94 6.05
N GLN A 30 9.24 -1.84 6.86
CA GLN A 30 8.50 -2.99 7.39
C GLN A 30 7.33 -2.52 8.26
N TYR A 31 7.60 -1.63 9.22
CA TYR A 31 6.57 -1.04 10.07
C TYR A 31 5.55 -0.23 9.28
N CYS A 32 6.00 0.61 8.35
CA CYS A 32 5.12 1.41 7.49
C CYS A 32 4.19 0.52 6.65
N PHE A 33 4.75 -0.46 5.94
CA PHE A 33 3.97 -1.36 5.09
C PHE A 33 2.97 -2.16 5.92
N ARG A 34 3.40 -2.71 7.05
CA ARG A 34 2.51 -3.48 7.91
C ARG A 34 1.35 -2.62 8.42
N LEU A 35 1.64 -1.44 8.98
CA LEU A 35 0.62 -0.52 9.49
C LEU A 35 -0.42 -0.16 8.41
N ARG A 36 0.04 0.20 7.20
CA ARG A 36 -0.85 0.63 6.10
C ARG A 36 -1.64 -0.51 5.49
N LEU A 37 -0.99 -1.65 5.26
CA LEU A 37 -1.64 -2.81 4.65
C LEU A 37 -2.64 -3.46 5.62
N LEU A 38 -2.36 -3.43 6.93
CA LEU A 38 -3.26 -3.97 7.94
C LEU A 38 -4.58 -3.19 7.96
N GLU A 39 -4.50 -1.87 8.05
CA GLU A 39 -5.66 -0.98 8.00
C GLU A 39 -6.46 -1.17 6.70
N THR A 40 -5.75 -1.29 5.57
CA THR A 40 -6.37 -1.53 4.26
C THR A 40 -7.09 -2.88 4.23
N ALA A 41 -6.48 -3.93 4.77
CA ALA A 41 -7.07 -5.27 4.81
C ALA A 41 -8.29 -5.32 5.74
N GLU A 42 -8.23 -4.67 6.90
CA GLU A 42 -9.36 -4.57 7.83
C GLU A 42 -10.54 -3.82 7.20
N THR A 43 -10.27 -2.65 6.61
CA THR A 43 -11.29 -1.88 5.88
C THR A 43 -11.88 -2.69 4.73
N ALA A 44 -11.03 -3.39 3.97
CA ALA A 44 -11.47 -4.18 2.83
C ALA A 44 -12.35 -5.38 3.26
N HIS A 45 -11.97 -6.06 4.35
CA HIS A 45 -12.73 -7.16 4.92
C HIS A 45 -14.09 -6.70 5.44
N GLN A 46 -14.14 -5.60 6.20
CA GLN A 46 -15.38 -5.04 6.74
C GLN A 46 -16.35 -4.57 5.64
N ALA A 47 -15.81 -4.05 4.54
CA ALA A 47 -16.60 -3.62 3.38
C ALA A 47 -16.99 -4.78 2.44
N GLY A 48 -16.59 -6.03 2.74
CA GLY A 48 -16.96 -7.22 1.97
C GLY A 48 -16.21 -7.40 0.65
N PHE A 49 -15.02 -6.79 0.49
CA PHE A 49 -14.18 -7.01 -0.67
C PHE A 49 -13.48 -8.38 -0.61
N ASN A 50 -13.21 -8.97 -1.77
CA ASN A 50 -12.54 -10.27 -1.84
C ASN A 50 -11.03 -10.18 -1.61
N ALA A 51 -10.43 -9.03 -1.92
CA ALA A 51 -9.00 -8.86 -1.89
C ALA A 51 -8.58 -7.40 -1.70
N PHE A 52 -7.34 -7.20 -1.26
CA PHE A 52 -6.69 -5.89 -1.14
C PHE A 52 -5.33 -5.87 -1.83
N THR A 53 -4.85 -4.68 -2.17
CA THR A 53 -3.54 -4.46 -2.81
C THR A 53 -3.05 -3.03 -2.51
N THR A 54 -1.90 -2.66 -3.07
CA THR A 54 -1.32 -1.31 -2.90
C THR A 54 -0.78 -0.75 -4.20
N SER A 55 -0.94 0.57 -4.38
CA SER A 55 -0.36 1.32 -5.49
C SER A 55 1.17 1.36 -5.47
N LEU A 56 1.80 1.05 -4.33
CA LEU A 56 3.26 1.02 -4.18
C LEU A 56 3.94 0.02 -5.13
N LEU A 57 3.20 -1.00 -5.60
CA LEU A 57 3.68 -2.04 -6.51
C LEU A 57 4.04 -1.54 -7.92
N ILE A 58 3.74 -0.28 -8.26
CA ILE A 58 4.20 0.33 -9.51
C ILE A 58 5.63 0.88 -9.41
N SER A 59 6.10 1.21 -8.21
CA SER A 59 7.34 1.96 -8.05
C SER A 59 8.56 1.03 -8.01
N PRO A 60 9.55 1.21 -8.91
CA PRO A 60 10.76 0.39 -8.92
C PRO A 60 11.66 0.61 -7.69
N HIS A 61 11.40 1.65 -6.90
CA HIS A 61 12.18 2.01 -5.71
C HIS A 61 11.65 1.36 -4.43
N GLN A 62 10.49 0.71 -4.48
CA GLN A 62 9.89 0.06 -3.31
C GLN A 62 10.47 -1.33 -3.08
N LYS A 63 10.45 -1.79 -1.82
CA LYS A 63 10.90 -3.14 -1.44
C LYS A 63 9.79 -4.15 -1.72
N HIS A 64 9.68 -4.59 -2.97
CA HIS A 64 8.61 -5.50 -3.44
C HIS A 64 8.53 -6.82 -2.69
N ASP A 65 9.69 -7.44 -2.40
CA ASP A 65 9.70 -8.70 -1.67
C ASP A 65 9.14 -8.55 -0.26
N LEU A 66 9.51 -7.46 0.43
CA LEU A 66 8.98 -7.11 1.74
C LEU A 66 7.48 -6.79 1.70
N LEU A 67 7.02 -6.06 0.67
CA LEU A 67 5.57 -5.80 0.48
C LEU A 67 4.79 -7.09 0.27
N ARG A 68 5.33 -8.02 -0.53
CA ARG A 68 4.72 -9.30 -0.82
C ARG A 68 4.66 -10.18 0.43
N GLU A 69 5.75 -10.24 1.19
CA GLU A 69 5.82 -10.97 2.45
C GLU A 69 4.77 -10.45 3.45
N ILE A 70 4.81 -9.15 3.76
CA ILE A 70 3.89 -8.52 4.71
C ILE A 70 2.43 -8.64 4.25
N GLY A 71 2.15 -8.42 2.96
CA GLY A 71 0.80 -8.56 2.42
C GLY A 71 0.26 -9.98 2.55
N ASN A 72 1.09 -10.99 2.30
CA ASN A 72 0.70 -12.40 2.47
C ASN A 72 0.51 -12.79 3.95
N GLU A 73 1.30 -12.23 4.87
CA GLU A 73 1.11 -12.43 6.31
C GLU A 73 -0.23 -11.85 6.77
N ILE A 74 -0.52 -10.60 6.39
CA ILE A 74 -1.79 -9.93 6.72
C ILE A 74 -2.97 -10.66 6.09
N SER A 75 -2.81 -11.17 4.86
CA SER A 75 -3.84 -11.95 4.19
C SER A 75 -4.25 -13.18 5.01
N LYS A 76 -3.27 -13.89 5.57
CA LYS A 76 -3.51 -15.03 6.47
C LYS A 76 -4.13 -14.59 7.80
N GLU A 77 -3.68 -13.46 8.36
CA GLU A 77 -4.17 -12.92 9.64
C GLU A 77 -5.64 -12.46 9.56
N LYS A 78 -6.02 -11.79 8.47
CA LYS A 78 -7.33 -11.16 8.29
C LYS A 78 -8.32 -11.98 7.46
N GLY A 79 -7.87 -13.06 6.82
CA GLY A 79 -8.71 -13.90 5.98
C GLY A 79 -9.24 -13.20 4.73
N ILE A 80 -8.43 -12.33 4.13
CA ILE A 80 -8.72 -11.63 2.87
C ILE A 80 -7.51 -11.71 1.93
N ASP A 81 -7.71 -11.91 0.63
CA ASP A 81 -6.60 -12.16 -0.30
C ASP A 81 -5.74 -10.91 -0.51
N PHE A 82 -4.41 -11.07 -0.49
CA PHE A 82 -3.50 -10.04 -0.94
C PHE A 82 -3.13 -10.23 -2.41
N LEU A 83 -3.49 -9.26 -3.25
CA LEU A 83 -3.17 -9.29 -4.68
C LEU A 83 -1.84 -8.61 -4.96
N TYR A 84 -0.80 -9.42 -5.15
CA TYR A 84 0.49 -8.95 -5.66
C TYR A 84 0.51 -8.91 -7.19
N ALA A 85 0.90 -7.78 -7.76
CA ALA A 85 1.17 -7.63 -9.19
C ALA A 85 2.46 -6.82 -9.40
N ASP A 86 3.36 -7.30 -10.27
CA ASP A 86 4.55 -6.53 -10.64
C ASP A 86 4.19 -5.48 -11.71
N LEU A 87 3.87 -4.26 -11.25
CA LEU A 87 3.48 -3.15 -12.10
C LEU A 87 4.67 -2.26 -12.52
N ARG A 88 5.91 -2.60 -12.16
CA ARG A 88 7.10 -1.78 -12.45
C ARG A 88 7.29 -1.53 -13.95
N LYS A 89 6.89 -2.49 -14.80
CA LYS A 89 6.90 -2.34 -16.27
C LYS A 89 6.03 -1.18 -16.76
N ARG A 90 5.04 -0.74 -15.97
CA ARG A 90 4.13 0.38 -16.28
C ARG A 90 4.62 1.71 -15.71
N TYR A 91 5.68 1.73 -14.89
CA TYR A 91 6.18 2.94 -14.23
C TYR A 91 6.53 4.06 -15.22
N SER A 92 7.30 3.75 -16.27
CA SER A 92 7.70 4.73 -17.29
C SER A 92 6.49 5.35 -18.01
N ASN A 93 5.52 4.51 -18.39
CA ASN A 93 4.31 4.96 -19.06
C ASN A 93 3.46 5.84 -18.14
N SER A 94 3.33 5.48 -16.86
CA SER A 94 2.65 6.31 -15.85
C SER A 94 3.28 7.70 -15.74
N ARG A 95 4.62 7.78 -15.70
CA ARG A 95 5.35 9.06 -15.66
C ARG A 95 5.13 9.91 -16.92
N HIS A 96 5.07 9.27 -18.09
CA HIS A 96 4.82 9.97 -19.35
C HIS A 96 3.42 10.55 -19.40
N MET A 97 2.40 9.76 -19.02
CA MET A 97 1.00 10.18 -18.99
C MET A 97 0.77 11.33 -18.00
N THR A 98 1.36 11.25 -16.81
CA THR A 98 1.16 12.26 -15.75
C THR A 98 1.84 13.61 -16.04
N LYS A 99 2.84 13.66 -16.94
CA LYS A 99 3.55 14.90 -17.31
C LYS A 99 2.60 15.96 -17.89
N GLY A 100 1.63 15.55 -18.71
CA GLY A 100 0.64 16.47 -19.30
C GLY A 100 -0.50 16.86 -18.35
N LEU A 101 -0.61 16.19 -17.19
CA LEU A 101 -1.73 16.33 -16.26
C LEU A 101 -1.39 17.19 -15.03
N ASN A 102 -0.16 17.73 -14.94
CA ASN A 102 0.34 18.49 -13.78
C ASN A 102 0.17 17.76 -12.43
N LEU A 103 0.20 16.42 -12.46
CA LEU A 103 0.13 15.61 -11.24
C LEU A 103 1.50 15.55 -10.54
N TYR A 104 1.46 15.42 -9.21
CA TYR A 104 2.64 15.19 -8.40
C TYR A 104 3.33 13.87 -8.80
N ARG A 105 4.67 13.89 -8.87
CA ARG A 105 5.50 12.76 -9.31
C ARG A 105 6.55 12.47 -8.25
N PRO A 106 6.29 11.50 -7.34
CA PRO A 106 7.26 11.05 -6.36
C PRO A 106 8.39 10.21 -6.97
#